data_AF-A0AAU6X3C2-F1
#
_entry.id   AF-A0AAU6X3C2-F1
#
_cell.length_a   1.000
_cell.length_b   1.000
_cell.length_c   1.000
_cell.angle_alpha   90.00
_cell.angle_beta   90.00
_cell.angle_gamma   90.00
#
_symmetry.space_group_name_H-M   'P 1'
#
loop_
_entity.id
_entity.type
_entity.pdbx_description
1 polymer ?
#
loop_
_entity_poly.entity_id
_entity_poly.type
_entity_poly.pdbx_seq_one_letter_code
_entity_poly.pdbx_strand_id
1 'polypeptide(L)'
;MYPHSIRDAVQDAAKLGFDPVELERGLRRMAELNLRGDYRQSLFAGGHFSFGNLAFRLDYRFNGSRMELTGYEARLLRDDITPAAHWEFTKAMPLAEAIRTIIKDLGIVMPNIQITESFTGVTTPQILRTMNLNNLDDLKKELKDLGFNPKVADELEKHMKPLLGHFTLNDQFPGDKGLVDMTLHFRKSNQSDFYTLNKYEVTAGKVPPTVPGQQYMVISENEKDKQKPLVKTFDNPNEAIDFFKKEKGTSELAMGESADSKQLLASKEKGTVNFIDKQFRPAYFSPAVKQTFYIKEGQGFSARQAANLVQNRTVHRDNMLTRDGEPYKAWIRLDFDQKKDDFGNHKFKQFYDPSFGFDLEKTLNQYQIKELSDPAKKEAIMNAMKQGDRVELTVKGPENKDMKVLAEAVPRYGKLDFFNEKGSRQKREQFEKPSAELAHDKGQNQGKEQQQEKRQGVRM
;
A
#
# COMPACT_ATOMS: atom_id res chain seq x y z
N MET A 1 54.38 7.65 -15.18
CA MET A 1 55.03 6.33 -15.22
C MET A 1 54.13 5.37 -14.43
N TYR A 2 53.36 4.53 -15.12
CA TYR A 2 52.49 3.44 -14.60
C TYR A 2 52.65 2.29 -15.61
N PRO A 3 52.50 0.99 -15.26
CA PRO A 3 51.53 0.48 -14.28
C PRO A 3 52.07 -0.60 -13.30
N HIS A 4 51.40 -0.82 -12.17
CA HIS A 4 51.56 -2.09 -11.44
C HIS A 4 50.75 -3.16 -12.18
N SER A 5 51.44 -4.11 -12.80
CA SER A 5 50.82 -5.12 -13.66
C SER A 5 50.42 -6.36 -12.86
N ILE A 6 49.42 -7.12 -13.34
CA ILE A 6 49.04 -8.45 -12.79
C ILE A 6 50.28 -9.33 -12.56
N ARG A 7 51.29 -9.17 -13.43
CA ARG A 7 52.57 -9.88 -13.37
C ARG A 7 53.37 -9.61 -12.10
N ASP A 8 53.39 -8.36 -11.63
CA ASP A 8 54.17 -7.97 -10.44
C ASP A 8 53.50 -8.48 -9.17
N ALA A 9 52.16 -8.44 -9.12
CA ALA A 9 51.38 -9.02 -8.03
C ALA A 9 51.55 -10.56 -7.96
N VAL A 10 51.60 -11.22 -9.11
CA VAL A 10 51.87 -12.67 -9.20
C VAL A 10 53.28 -12.99 -8.74
N GLN A 11 54.28 -12.18 -9.10
CA GLN A 11 55.66 -12.39 -8.65
C GLN A 11 55.85 -12.17 -7.15
N ASP A 12 55.18 -11.18 -6.56
CA ASP A 12 55.27 -10.93 -5.13
C ASP A 12 54.52 -11.98 -4.30
N ALA A 13 53.40 -12.52 -4.81
CA ALA A 13 52.72 -13.64 -4.20
C ALA A 13 53.51 -14.96 -4.34
N ALA A 14 54.19 -15.18 -5.48
CA ALA A 14 55.06 -16.34 -5.67
C ALA A 14 56.21 -16.39 -4.64
N LYS A 15 56.78 -15.23 -4.30
CA LYS A 15 57.80 -15.10 -3.23
C LYS A 15 57.27 -15.45 -1.83
N LEU A 16 55.94 -15.51 -1.68
CA LEU A 16 55.25 -15.86 -0.43
C LEU A 16 54.71 -17.31 -0.44
N GLY A 17 55.09 -18.11 -1.44
CA GLY A 17 54.75 -19.54 -1.52
C GLY A 17 53.43 -19.86 -2.21
N PHE A 18 52.77 -18.87 -2.82
CA PHE A 18 51.57 -19.09 -3.63
C PHE A 18 51.94 -19.60 -5.03
N ASP A 19 51.11 -20.48 -5.61
CA ASP A 19 51.32 -20.95 -6.99
C ASP A 19 51.07 -19.78 -7.98
N PRO A 20 52.11 -19.33 -8.70
CA PRO A 20 51.99 -18.19 -9.61
C PRO A 20 51.08 -18.47 -10.81
N VAL A 21 50.99 -19.72 -11.26
CA VAL A 21 50.21 -20.10 -12.45
C VAL A 21 48.72 -20.07 -12.14
N GLU A 22 48.33 -20.56 -10.97
CA GLU A 22 46.92 -20.55 -10.54
C GLU A 22 46.45 -19.15 -10.14
N LEU A 23 47.33 -18.37 -9.50
CA LEU A 23 47.02 -16.98 -9.16
C LEU A 23 46.87 -16.10 -10.41
N GLU A 24 47.74 -16.28 -11.40
CA GLU A 24 47.64 -15.59 -12.68
C GLU A 24 46.37 -15.99 -13.45
N ARG A 25 46.01 -17.28 -13.43
CA ARG A 25 44.78 -17.78 -14.07
C ARG A 25 43.53 -17.18 -13.43
N GLY A 26 43.45 -17.14 -12.10
CA GLY A 26 42.34 -16.52 -11.36
C GLY A 26 42.21 -15.02 -11.64
N LEU A 27 43.32 -14.28 -11.58
CA LEU A 27 43.35 -12.83 -11.83
C LEU A 27 42.99 -12.48 -13.29
N ARG A 28 43.44 -13.28 -14.27
CA ARG A 28 43.10 -13.09 -15.69
C ARG A 28 41.62 -13.39 -15.97
N ARG A 29 41.06 -14.43 -15.37
CA ARG A 29 39.63 -14.79 -15.54
C ARG A 29 38.70 -13.73 -14.93
N MET A 30 39.11 -13.09 -13.82
CA MET A 30 38.39 -11.95 -13.25
C MET A 30 38.49 -10.69 -14.12
N ALA A 31 39.63 -10.46 -14.78
CA ALA A 31 39.77 -9.36 -15.74
C ALA A 31 38.91 -9.58 -17.00
N GLU A 32 38.78 -10.82 -17.49
CA GLU A 32 37.92 -11.19 -18.63
C GLU A 32 36.42 -11.01 -18.34
N LEU A 33 35.98 -11.28 -17.11
CA LEU A 33 34.59 -11.06 -16.69
C LEU A 33 34.19 -9.58 -16.70
N ASN A 34 35.15 -8.66 -16.54
CA ASN A 34 34.92 -7.21 -16.62
C ASN A 34 34.85 -6.68 -18.07
N LEU A 35 35.56 -7.27 -19.03
CA LEU A 35 35.53 -6.81 -20.43
C LEU A 35 34.18 -7.04 -21.13
N ARG A 36 33.31 -7.88 -20.57
CA ARG A 36 31.95 -8.14 -21.08
C ARG A 36 30.87 -7.25 -20.46
N GLY A 37 31.20 -6.44 -19.45
CA GLY A 37 30.26 -5.56 -18.76
C GLY A 37 30.64 -4.11 -18.93
N ASP A 38 29.94 -3.38 -19.80
CA ASP A 38 30.12 -1.94 -20.01
C ASP A 38 29.52 -1.16 -18.83
N TYR A 39 30.22 -1.10 -17.69
CA TYR A 39 29.77 -0.35 -16.50
C TYR A 39 30.92 0.40 -15.82
N ARG A 40 30.90 1.74 -15.96
CA ARG A 40 31.77 2.70 -15.25
C ARG A 40 31.32 2.94 -13.80
N GLN A 41 31.13 1.89 -13.00
CA GLN A 41 30.92 2.04 -11.56
C GLN A 41 31.67 0.95 -10.79
N SER A 42 32.30 1.35 -9.69
CA SER A 42 33.16 0.54 -8.82
C SER A 42 32.53 -0.81 -8.45
N LEU A 43 32.95 -1.89 -9.11
CA LEU A 43 32.56 -3.25 -8.73
C LEU A 43 33.40 -3.73 -7.54
N PHE A 44 32.72 -4.15 -6.48
CA PHE A 44 33.30 -4.97 -5.43
C PHE A 44 33.28 -6.43 -5.89
N ALA A 45 34.45 -7.02 -6.09
CA ALA A 45 34.61 -8.45 -6.34
C ALA A 45 35.20 -9.11 -5.09
N GLY A 46 34.56 -10.16 -4.57
CA GLY A 46 35.05 -10.92 -3.42
C GLY A 46 35.61 -12.26 -3.87
N GLY A 47 36.84 -12.58 -3.46
CA GLY A 47 37.47 -13.89 -3.69
C GLY A 47 37.53 -14.70 -2.39
N HIS A 48 37.24 -15.99 -2.45
CA HIS A 48 37.42 -16.93 -1.33
C HIS A 48 38.63 -17.83 -1.61
N PHE A 49 39.52 -17.99 -0.64
CA PHE A 49 40.56 -19.01 -0.67
C PHE A 49 40.73 -19.62 0.72
N SER A 50 41.15 -20.89 0.76
CA SER A 50 41.40 -21.61 2.00
C SER A 50 42.86 -22.08 2.07
N PHE A 51 43.40 -22.08 3.28
CA PHE A 51 44.72 -22.61 3.61
C PHE A 51 44.59 -23.51 4.84
N GLY A 52 44.66 -24.83 4.66
CA GLY A 52 44.39 -25.78 5.74
C GLY A 52 42.98 -25.59 6.32
N ASN A 53 42.90 -25.33 7.64
CA ASN A 53 41.63 -25.02 8.31
C ASN A 53 41.32 -23.52 8.37
N LEU A 54 41.95 -22.66 7.58
CA LEU A 54 41.59 -21.24 7.50
C LEU A 54 40.88 -20.96 6.18
N ALA A 55 39.74 -20.28 6.23
CA ALA A 55 39.06 -19.69 5.08
C ALA A 55 39.22 -18.17 5.14
N PHE A 56 39.56 -17.57 4.01
CA PHE A 56 39.66 -16.13 3.84
C PHE A 56 38.65 -15.65 2.80
N ARG A 57 38.08 -14.48 3.06
CA ARG A 57 37.36 -13.66 2.10
C ARG A 57 38.05 -12.31 2.01
N LEU A 58 38.36 -11.88 0.80
CA LEU A 58 38.97 -10.59 0.53
C LEU A 58 38.01 -9.71 -0.27
N ASP A 59 37.76 -8.50 0.21
CA ASP A 59 36.94 -7.49 -0.47
C ASP A 59 37.86 -6.44 -1.11
N TYR A 60 37.65 -6.18 -2.40
CA TYR A 60 38.47 -5.25 -3.17
C TYR A 60 37.64 -4.18 -3.86
N ARG A 61 38.28 -3.05 -4.15
CA ARG A 61 37.79 -2.01 -5.05
C ARG A 61 38.78 -1.81 -6.19
N PHE A 62 38.25 -1.65 -7.40
CA PHE A 62 39.03 -1.23 -8.55
C PHE A 62 38.94 0.30 -8.75
N ASN A 63 40.09 0.95 -8.83
CA ASN A 63 40.23 2.37 -9.16
C ASN A 63 41.03 2.50 -10.47
N GLY A 64 40.33 2.56 -11.60
CA GLY A 64 40.95 2.46 -12.92
C GLY A 64 41.58 1.08 -13.14
N SER A 65 42.89 1.04 -13.41
CA SER A 65 43.66 -0.21 -13.58
C SER A 65 44.24 -0.76 -12.27
N ARG A 66 43.98 -0.10 -11.13
CA ARG A 66 44.54 -0.47 -9.82
C ARG A 66 43.50 -1.24 -8.99
N MET A 67 43.89 -2.40 -8.48
CA MET A 67 43.11 -3.19 -7.52
C MET A 67 43.57 -2.86 -6.10
N GLU A 68 42.64 -2.46 -5.24
CA GLU A 68 42.90 -2.07 -3.86
C GLU A 68 42.09 -2.95 -2.91
N LEU A 69 42.73 -3.52 -1.88
CA LEU A 69 42.01 -4.29 -0.86
C LEU A 69 41.32 -3.31 0.10
N THR A 70 40.03 -3.53 0.34
CA THR A 70 39.20 -2.68 1.21
C THR A 70 38.80 -3.36 2.51
N GLY A 71 38.81 -4.70 2.56
CA GLY A 71 38.53 -5.46 3.77
C GLY A 71 38.90 -6.93 3.64
N TYR A 72 39.00 -7.63 4.77
CA TYR A 72 39.09 -9.08 4.79
C TYR A 72 38.35 -9.71 5.97
N GLU A 73 37.91 -10.95 5.76
CA GLU A 73 37.35 -11.83 6.78
C GLU A 73 38.18 -13.13 6.79
N ALA A 74 38.57 -13.59 7.98
CA ALA A 74 39.24 -14.87 8.17
C ALA A 74 38.45 -15.73 9.17
N ARG A 75 38.25 -17.01 8.84
CA ARG A 75 37.55 -17.99 9.68
C ARG A 75 38.34 -19.28 9.81
N LEU A 76 38.42 -19.82 11.03
CA LEU A 76 38.86 -21.19 11.27
C LEU A 76 37.71 -22.17 10.97
N LEU A 77 37.97 -23.15 10.10
CA LEU A 77 37.06 -24.20 9.62
C LEU A 77 36.94 -25.38 10.59
N ARG A 78 37.43 -25.24 11.83
CA ARG A 78 37.21 -26.22 12.89
C ARG A 78 36.26 -25.58 13.91
N ASP A 79 35.02 -26.04 13.86
CA ASP A 79 33.92 -25.81 14.80
C ASP A 79 33.16 -24.47 14.69
N ASP A 80 31.86 -24.64 14.57
CA ASP A 80 30.78 -23.74 14.13
C ASP A 80 30.54 -22.52 15.04
N ILE A 81 31.42 -22.30 16.01
CA ILE A 81 31.27 -21.32 17.10
C ILE A 81 32.45 -20.33 17.15
N THR A 82 33.43 -20.42 16.24
CA THR A 82 34.56 -19.47 16.26
C THR A 82 34.15 -18.10 15.66
N PRO A 83 34.34 -16.97 16.37
CA PRO A 83 34.02 -15.64 15.84
C PRO A 83 34.84 -15.37 14.56
N ALA A 84 34.17 -14.93 13.50
CA ALA A 84 34.86 -14.43 12.32
C ALA A 84 35.54 -13.11 12.66
N ALA A 85 36.87 -13.08 12.55
CA ALA A 85 37.61 -11.87 12.81
C ALA A 85 37.57 -11.00 11.54
N HIS A 86 37.00 -9.81 11.69
CA HIS A 86 36.73 -8.87 10.61
C HIS A 86 37.64 -7.64 10.78
N TRP A 87 38.30 -7.27 9.70
CA TRP A 87 39.06 -6.03 9.64
C TRP A 87 38.67 -5.22 8.41
N GLU A 88 38.15 -4.03 8.67
CA GLU A 88 37.96 -3.00 7.65
C GLU A 88 39.14 -2.03 7.69
N PHE A 89 39.72 -1.77 6.53
CA PHE A 89 40.77 -0.77 6.43
C PHE A 89 40.14 0.61 6.21
N THR A 90 40.46 1.56 7.08
CA THR A 90 40.00 2.96 6.94
C THR A 90 40.63 3.68 5.75
N LYS A 91 41.66 3.10 5.13
CA LYS A 91 42.28 3.55 3.88
C LYS A 91 42.59 2.37 2.98
N ALA A 92 42.31 2.52 1.69
CA ALA A 92 42.66 1.56 0.65
C ALA A 92 44.18 1.31 0.63
N MET A 93 44.59 0.04 0.64
CA MET A 93 45.99 -0.38 0.73
C MET A 93 46.37 -1.24 -0.48
N PRO A 94 47.62 -1.17 -0.98
CA PRO A 94 48.12 -2.11 -1.97
C PRO A 94 48.04 -3.55 -1.46
N LEU A 95 47.57 -4.49 -2.29
CA LEU A 95 47.34 -5.89 -1.92
C LEU A 95 48.57 -6.54 -1.25
N ALA A 96 49.77 -6.27 -1.76
CA ALA A 96 51.02 -6.82 -1.22
C ALA A 96 51.35 -6.32 0.20
N GLU A 97 50.92 -5.11 0.55
CA GLU A 97 51.12 -4.52 1.89
C GLU A 97 50.07 -5.07 2.87
N ALA A 98 48.84 -5.28 2.39
CA ALA A 98 47.76 -5.87 3.15
C ALA A 98 48.05 -7.34 3.50
N ILE A 99 48.53 -8.15 2.54
CA ILE A 99 48.91 -9.55 2.78
C ILE A 99 50.02 -9.64 3.85
N ARG A 100 51.02 -8.75 3.81
CA ARG A 100 52.07 -8.69 4.85
C ARG A 100 51.51 -8.34 6.23
N THR A 101 50.56 -7.41 6.29
CA THR A 101 49.89 -7.01 7.54
C THR A 101 49.08 -8.16 8.12
N ILE A 102 48.31 -8.86 7.29
CA ILE A 102 47.51 -10.04 7.67
C ILE A 102 48.39 -11.16 8.23
N ILE A 103 49.50 -11.48 7.55
CA ILE A 103 50.44 -12.52 8.00
C ILE A 103 51.06 -12.16 9.36
N LYS A 104 51.39 -10.88 9.56
CA LYS A 104 51.98 -10.36 10.80
C LYS A 104 50.98 -10.40 11.96
N ASP A 105 49.74 -9.97 11.73
CA ASP A 105 48.70 -9.91 12.77
C ASP A 105 48.20 -11.30 13.18
N LEU A 106 48.24 -12.28 12.27
CA LEU A 106 47.86 -13.67 12.55
C LEU A 106 49.02 -14.53 13.09
N GLY A 107 50.26 -14.01 13.16
CA GLY A 107 51.42 -14.72 13.73
C GLY A 107 51.82 -16.01 13.01
N ILE A 108 51.51 -16.15 11.71
CA ILE A 108 51.70 -17.40 10.95
C ILE A 108 53.17 -17.57 10.55
N VAL A 109 53.84 -18.62 11.04
CA VAL A 109 55.15 -19.09 10.53
C VAL A 109 54.89 -20.17 9.48
N MET A 110 55.31 -19.95 8.23
CA MET A 110 54.98 -20.83 7.11
C MET A 110 56.08 -21.86 6.84
N PRO A 111 55.79 -23.16 6.99
CA PRO A 111 56.46 -24.17 6.17
C PRO A 111 55.45 -25.10 5.47
N ASN A 112 55.52 -25.11 4.14
CA ASN A 112 55.04 -26.13 3.18
C ASN A 112 53.63 -26.71 3.36
N ILE A 113 52.67 -26.28 2.53
CA ILE A 113 51.40 -26.98 2.34
C ILE A 113 51.04 -27.12 0.85
N GLN A 114 50.66 -28.35 0.48
CA GLN A 114 50.05 -28.70 -0.80
C GLN A 114 48.55 -28.34 -0.82
N ILE A 115 48.08 -27.83 -1.96
CA ILE A 115 46.71 -27.37 -2.18
C ILE A 115 45.87 -28.53 -2.76
N THR A 116 44.71 -28.79 -2.16
CA THR A 116 43.63 -29.56 -2.78
C THR A 116 42.41 -28.66 -2.93
N GLU A 117 41.95 -28.50 -4.17
CA GLU A 117 40.76 -27.71 -4.50
C GLU A 117 39.48 -28.39 -4.01
N SER A 118 38.59 -27.63 -3.39
CA SER A 118 37.16 -27.94 -3.37
C SER A 118 36.37 -26.71 -3.77
N PHE A 119 35.85 -26.72 -4.99
CA PHE A 119 34.96 -25.70 -5.52
C PHE A 119 33.51 -26.10 -5.21
N THR A 120 32.86 -25.41 -4.28
CA THR A 120 31.41 -25.51 -4.10
C THR A 120 30.78 -24.12 -3.97
N GLY A 121 30.04 -23.74 -5.01
CA GLY A 121 28.94 -22.79 -4.92
C GLY A 121 29.32 -21.31 -4.94
N VAL A 122 28.94 -20.62 -6.01
CA VAL A 122 28.76 -19.17 -6.01
C VAL A 122 27.67 -18.85 -4.98
N THR A 123 28.07 -18.40 -3.80
CA THR A 123 27.16 -17.68 -2.90
C THR A 123 27.28 -16.21 -3.23
N THR A 124 26.18 -15.65 -3.76
CA THR A 124 26.02 -14.21 -3.96
C THR A 124 26.32 -13.50 -2.63
N PRO A 125 27.20 -12.49 -2.58
CA PRO A 125 27.44 -11.76 -1.35
C PRO A 125 26.12 -11.16 -0.86
N GLN A 126 25.73 -11.50 0.38
CA GLN A 126 24.69 -10.74 1.06
C GLN A 126 25.25 -9.34 1.31
N ILE A 127 24.91 -8.41 0.42
CA ILE A 127 24.95 -6.99 0.73
C ILE A 127 24.15 -6.84 2.01
N LEU A 128 24.74 -6.24 3.06
CA LEU A 128 23.98 -5.68 4.17
C LEU A 128 23.00 -4.67 3.57
N ARG A 129 21.82 -5.16 3.18
CA ARG A 129 20.77 -4.31 2.63
C ARG A 129 20.34 -3.44 3.79
N THR A 130 20.64 -2.17 3.71
CA THR A 130 20.07 -1.16 4.58
C THR A 130 18.83 -0.59 3.90
N MET A 131 17.86 -0.14 4.69
CA MET A 131 16.66 0.51 4.18
C MET A 131 17.02 1.74 3.33
N ASN A 132 16.32 1.91 2.20
CA ASN A 132 16.48 3.06 1.33
C ASN A 132 15.73 4.28 1.89
N LEU A 133 16.47 5.27 2.39
CA LEU A 133 15.89 6.45 3.06
C LEU A 133 15.18 7.41 2.09
N ASN A 134 15.64 7.53 0.86
CA ASN A 134 14.98 8.36 -0.16
C ASN A 134 13.61 7.75 -0.51
N ASN A 135 13.57 6.44 -0.72
CA ASN A 135 12.32 5.74 -0.97
C ASN A 135 11.35 5.82 0.22
N LEU A 136 11.85 5.81 1.47
CA LEU A 136 11.01 6.07 2.64
C LEU A 136 10.39 7.47 2.59
N ASP A 137 11.17 8.51 2.28
CA ASP A 137 10.67 9.89 2.19
C ASP A 137 9.64 10.05 1.06
N ASP A 138 9.92 9.47 -0.11
CA ASP A 138 9.00 9.43 -1.24
C ASP A 138 7.67 8.77 -0.88
N LEU A 139 7.69 7.62 -0.19
CA LEU A 139 6.48 6.93 0.25
C LEU A 139 5.73 7.71 1.32
N LYS A 140 6.41 8.37 2.26
CA LYS A 140 5.77 9.25 3.26
C LYS A 140 5.06 10.42 2.57
N LYS A 141 5.69 11.01 1.55
CA LYS A 141 5.08 12.06 0.73
C LYS A 141 3.88 11.53 -0.05
N GLU A 142 3.99 10.36 -0.69
CA GLU A 142 2.90 9.71 -1.41
C GLU A 142 1.70 9.45 -0.50
N LEU A 143 1.92 8.91 0.70
CA LEU A 143 0.86 8.69 1.70
C LEU A 143 0.14 9.98 2.09
N LYS A 144 0.91 11.07 2.29
CA LYS A 144 0.38 12.39 2.61
C LYS A 144 -0.44 12.96 1.45
N ASP A 145 0.07 12.88 0.23
CA ASP A 145 -0.59 13.41 -0.97
C ASP A 145 -1.89 12.65 -1.28
N LEU A 146 -1.93 11.34 -0.98
CA LEU A 146 -3.14 10.52 -1.07
C LEU A 146 -4.11 10.72 0.10
N GLY A 147 -3.74 11.50 1.10
CA GLY A 147 -4.59 11.88 2.23
C GLY A 147 -4.77 10.78 3.29
N PHE A 148 -3.83 9.85 3.41
CA PHE A 148 -3.82 8.91 4.54
C PHE A 148 -3.44 9.62 5.84
N ASN A 149 -3.83 9.03 6.97
CA ASN A 149 -3.50 9.56 8.28
C ASN A 149 -1.98 9.59 8.51
N PRO A 150 -1.40 10.69 9.04
CA PRO A 150 0.03 10.78 9.35
C PRO A 150 0.60 9.61 10.15
N LYS A 151 -0.21 8.97 11.02
CA LYS A 151 0.20 7.78 11.79
C LYS A 151 0.71 6.64 10.89
N VAL A 152 0.17 6.49 9.68
CA VAL A 152 0.58 5.46 8.72
C VAL A 152 2.01 5.71 8.27
N ALA A 153 2.36 6.98 8.01
CA ALA A 153 3.72 7.38 7.65
C ALA A 153 4.71 7.18 8.81
N ASP A 154 4.27 7.37 10.05
CA ASP A 154 5.09 7.15 11.26
C ASP A 154 5.41 5.66 11.48
N GLU A 155 4.47 4.77 11.13
CA GLU A 155 4.66 3.31 11.25
C GLU A 155 5.44 2.69 10.08
N LEU A 156 5.45 3.34 8.92
CA LEU A 156 6.09 2.84 7.70
C LEU A 156 7.57 2.49 7.91
N GLU A 157 8.31 3.37 8.58
CA GLU A 157 9.74 3.18 8.82
C GLU A 157 10.02 1.91 9.64
N LYS A 158 9.19 1.64 10.66
CA LYS A 158 9.34 0.46 11.52
C LYS A 158 9.21 -0.83 10.74
N HIS A 159 8.36 -0.84 9.70
CA HIS A 159 8.09 -2.02 8.87
C HIS A 159 9.05 -2.16 7.69
N MET A 160 9.64 -1.06 7.21
CA MET A 160 10.69 -1.10 6.18
C MET A 160 12.05 -1.50 6.74
N LYS A 161 12.40 -1.15 7.99
CA LYS A 161 13.65 -1.53 8.67
C LYS A 161 14.01 -3.03 8.61
N PRO A 162 13.09 -3.98 8.89
CA PRO A 162 13.38 -5.42 8.80
C PRO A 162 13.50 -5.94 7.37
N LEU A 163 13.32 -5.09 6.34
CA LEU A 163 13.40 -5.45 4.93
C LEU A 163 12.46 -6.58 4.49
N LEU A 164 11.27 -6.65 5.10
CA LEU A 164 10.25 -7.64 4.74
C LEU A 164 9.85 -7.49 3.26
N GLY A 165 9.73 -8.60 2.54
CA GLY A 165 9.36 -8.58 1.12
C GLY A 165 7.96 -7.99 0.86
N HIS A 166 7.06 -8.13 1.84
CA HIS A 166 5.71 -7.57 1.84
C HIS A 166 5.30 -7.28 3.29
N PHE A 167 4.54 -6.20 3.50
CA PHE A 167 3.84 -5.92 4.73
C PHE A 167 2.59 -5.08 4.45
N THR A 168 1.74 -4.92 5.46
CA THR A 168 0.55 -4.06 5.40
C THR A 168 0.56 -3.03 6.51
N LEU A 169 -0.01 -1.87 6.23
CA LEU A 169 -0.35 -0.86 7.25
C LEU A 169 -1.84 -0.58 7.19
N ASN A 170 -2.43 -0.24 8.33
CA ASN A 170 -3.86 -0.02 8.44
C ASN A 170 -4.17 1.47 8.66
N ASP A 171 -5.21 1.95 8.00
CA ASP A 171 -5.79 3.27 8.26
C ASP A 171 -7.31 3.18 8.41
N GLN A 172 -7.90 4.22 8.97
CA GLN A 172 -9.34 4.30 9.18
C GLN A 172 -9.85 5.70 8.82
N PHE A 173 -10.95 5.73 8.10
CA PHE A 173 -11.62 6.95 7.70
C PHE A 173 -13.05 7.00 8.29
N PRO A 174 -13.55 8.15 8.77
CA PRO A 174 -14.94 8.26 9.22
C PRO A 174 -15.94 8.01 8.09
N GLY A 175 -16.97 7.21 8.35
CA GLY A 175 -18.07 6.96 7.43
C GLY A 175 -19.45 7.20 8.05
N ASP A 176 -20.48 7.15 7.21
CA ASP A 176 -21.89 7.41 7.56
C ASP A 176 -22.46 6.40 8.57
N LYS A 177 -21.91 5.17 8.57
CA LYS A 177 -22.44 4.03 9.35
C LYS A 177 -21.38 3.36 10.22
N GLY A 178 -20.30 4.07 10.53
CA GLY A 178 -19.15 3.54 11.25
C GLY A 178 -17.85 3.93 10.55
N LEU A 179 -16.79 3.20 10.85
CA LEU A 179 -15.50 3.41 10.21
C LEU A 179 -15.43 2.73 8.84
N VAL A 180 -14.65 3.35 7.95
CA VAL A 180 -14.18 2.75 6.72
C VAL A 180 -12.74 2.33 6.96
N ASP A 181 -12.50 1.02 6.97
CA ASP A 181 -11.16 0.46 7.17
C ASP A 181 -10.38 0.43 5.86
N MET A 182 -9.08 0.69 5.95
CA MET A 182 -8.15 0.64 4.82
C MET A 182 -6.94 -0.21 5.16
N THR A 183 -6.59 -1.14 4.28
CA THR A 183 -5.41 -1.99 4.39
C THR A 183 -4.48 -1.68 3.21
N LEU A 184 -3.35 -1.03 3.48
CA LEU A 184 -2.37 -0.61 2.48
C LEU A 184 -1.32 -1.70 2.28
N HIS A 185 -1.07 -2.12 1.04
CA HIS A 185 -0.11 -3.19 0.74
C HIS A 185 1.20 -2.64 0.19
N PHE A 186 2.26 -2.80 0.97
CA PHE A 186 3.62 -2.43 0.58
C PHE A 186 4.40 -3.65 0.15
N ARG A 187 5.13 -3.53 -0.95
CA ARG A 187 5.96 -4.63 -1.46
C ARG A 187 7.35 -4.12 -1.79
N LYS A 188 8.36 -4.87 -1.38
CA LYS A 188 9.74 -4.65 -1.79
C LYS A 188 9.97 -5.16 -3.21
N SER A 189 10.74 -4.42 -4.00
CA SER A 189 11.25 -4.87 -5.28
C SER A 189 12.15 -6.10 -5.10
N ASN A 190 12.02 -7.04 -6.05
CA ASN A 190 12.92 -8.19 -6.14
C ASN A 190 14.30 -7.79 -6.70
N GLN A 191 14.37 -6.65 -7.40
CA GLN A 191 15.56 -6.19 -8.12
C GLN A 191 16.28 -5.03 -7.43
N SER A 192 15.62 -4.32 -6.51
CA SER A 192 16.19 -3.19 -5.77
C SER A 192 15.73 -3.19 -4.31
N ASP A 193 16.22 -2.25 -3.52
CA ASP A 193 15.84 -1.97 -2.14
C ASP A 193 14.58 -1.09 -2.00
N PHE A 194 13.96 -0.70 -3.12
CA PHE A 194 12.75 0.10 -3.16
C PHE A 194 11.52 -0.70 -2.73
N TYR A 195 10.62 -0.01 -2.04
CA TYR A 195 9.26 -0.41 -1.71
C TYR A 195 8.27 0.40 -2.54
N THR A 196 7.14 -0.21 -2.87
CA THR A 196 6.03 0.46 -3.55
C THR A 196 4.69 0.18 -2.85
N LEU A 197 3.81 1.18 -2.85
CA LEU A 197 2.40 1.06 -2.51
C LEU A 197 1.60 0.87 -3.80
N ASN A 198 1.29 -0.38 -4.16
CA ASN A 198 0.63 -0.68 -5.44
C ASN A 198 -0.90 -0.71 -5.32
N LYS A 199 -1.40 -1.06 -4.14
CA LYS A 199 -2.83 -1.20 -3.89
C LYS A 199 -3.15 -1.00 -2.42
N TYR A 200 -4.40 -0.67 -2.18
CA TYR A 200 -4.99 -0.71 -0.85
C TYR A 200 -6.43 -1.23 -0.95
N GLU A 201 -6.85 -1.94 0.07
CA GLU A 201 -8.17 -2.54 0.18
C GLU A 201 -9.00 -1.67 1.12
N VAL A 202 -10.23 -1.36 0.73
CA VAL A 202 -11.11 -0.47 1.49
C VAL A 202 -12.40 -1.20 1.79
N THR A 203 -12.79 -1.17 3.06
CA THR A 203 -13.98 -1.85 3.56
C THR A 203 -14.88 -0.88 4.31
N ALA A 204 -16.09 -0.64 3.79
CA ALA A 204 -17.16 0.04 4.51
C ALA A 204 -18.11 -0.99 5.12
N GLY A 205 -17.98 -1.19 6.44
CA GLY A 205 -18.88 -1.99 7.25
C GLY A 205 -19.86 -1.12 8.05
N LYS A 206 -20.68 -1.78 8.86
CA LYS A 206 -21.45 -1.12 9.94
C LYS A 206 -20.83 -1.36 11.31
N VAL A 207 -19.51 -1.56 11.32
CA VAL A 207 -18.82 -1.93 12.55
C VAL A 207 -18.63 -0.67 13.39
N PRO A 208 -18.94 -0.72 14.70
CA PRO A 208 -18.63 0.37 15.60
C PRO A 208 -17.12 0.70 15.60
N PRO A 209 -16.73 1.95 15.86
CA PRO A 209 -15.33 2.30 16.06
C PRO A 209 -14.67 1.45 17.14
N THR A 210 -13.40 1.06 16.94
CA THR A 210 -12.60 0.43 17.97
C THR A 210 -12.37 1.40 19.13
N VAL A 211 -12.42 0.88 20.36
CA VAL A 211 -12.02 1.65 21.55
C VAL A 211 -10.48 1.60 21.65
N PRO A 212 -9.78 2.72 21.90
CA PRO A 212 -8.34 2.71 22.09
C PRO A 212 -7.91 1.67 23.13
N GLY A 213 -6.89 0.87 22.80
CA GLY A 213 -6.39 -0.21 23.66
C GLY A 213 -7.14 -1.54 23.54
N GLN A 214 -8.26 -1.59 22.81
CA GLN A 214 -9.00 -2.83 22.55
C GLN A 214 -8.76 -3.34 21.13
N GLN A 215 -8.75 -4.67 20.99
CA GLN A 215 -8.64 -5.35 19.70
C GLN A 215 -9.81 -6.30 19.49
N TYR A 216 -10.15 -6.54 18.23
CA TYR A 216 -11.03 -7.63 17.87
C TYR A 216 -10.26 -8.95 17.98
N MET A 217 -10.92 -9.99 18.46
CA MET A 217 -10.34 -11.33 18.56
C MET A 217 -11.35 -12.41 18.22
N VAL A 218 -10.85 -13.46 17.59
CA VAL A 218 -11.58 -14.70 17.41
C VAL A 218 -10.92 -15.76 18.28
N ILE A 219 -11.71 -16.35 19.16
CA ILE A 219 -11.29 -17.35 20.13
C ILE A 219 -11.94 -18.66 19.72
N SER A 220 -11.14 -19.63 19.28
CA SER A 220 -11.61 -20.92 18.78
C SER A 220 -11.20 -22.06 19.70
N GLU A 221 -12.01 -23.11 19.76
CA GLU A 221 -11.64 -24.33 20.49
C GLU A 221 -10.35 -24.93 19.91
N ASN A 222 -9.42 -25.29 20.79
CA ASN A 222 -8.21 -25.98 20.40
C ASN A 222 -8.44 -27.49 20.50
N GLU A 223 -8.45 -28.17 19.35
CA GLU A 223 -8.69 -29.63 19.28
C GLU A 223 -7.66 -30.45 20.08
N LYS A 224 -6.45 -29.92 20.28
CA LYS A 224 -5.36 -30.61 20.98
C LYS A 224 -5.35 -30.37 22.48
N ASP A 225 -5.83 -29.22 22.93
CA ASP A 225 -5.86 -28.83 24.34
C ASP A 225 -7.07 -27.93 24.61
N LYS A 226 -8.17 -28.55 25.06
CA LYS A 226 -9.43 -27.84 25.34
C LYS A 226 -9.32 -26.78 26.43
N GLN A 227 -8.28 -26.81 27.26
CA GLN A 227 -8.04 -25.82 28.31
C GLN A 227 -7.30 -24.57 27.80
N LYS A 228 -6.74 -24.63 26.58
CA LYS A 228 -5.98 -23.52 25.96
C LYS A 228 -6.59 -23.14 24.61
N PRO A 229 -7.60 -22.24 24.59
CA PRO A 229 -8.23 -21.83 23.35
C PRO A 229 -7.24 -21.09 22.43
N LEU A 230 -7.48 -21.19 21.12
CA LEU A 230 -6.70 -20.47 20.11
C LEU A 230 -7.25 -19.05 20.00
N VAL A 231 -6.42 -18.06 20.31
CA VAL A 231 -6.79 -16.64 20.21
C VAL A 231 -6.09 -16.04 19.02
N LYS A 232 -6.86 -15.50 18.07
CA LYS A 232 -6.35 -14.69 16.97
C LYS A 232 -6.88 -13.27 17.08
N THR A 233 -5.98 -12.30 17.17
CA THR A 233 -6.34 -10.87 17.20
C THR A 233 -6.36 -10.28 15.79
N PHE A 234 -7.13 -9.20 15.65
CA PHE A 234 -7.34 -8.49 14.40
C PHE A 234 -7.36 -6.99 14.67
N ASP A 235 -6.60 -6.24 13.88
CA ASP A 235 -6.66 -4.78 13.86
C ASP A 235 -7.93 -4.31 13.12
N ASN A 236 -8.38 -5.08 12.13
CA ASN A 236 -9.54 -4.76 11.30
C ASN A 236 -10.80 -5.53 11.77
N PRO A 237 -11.86 -4.82 12.19
CA PRO A 237 -13.11 -5.45 12.61
C PRO A 237 -13.77 -6.31 11.55
N ASN A 238 -13.79 -5.86 10.29
CA ASN A 238 -14.43 -6.56 9.19
C ASN A 238 -13.67 -7.85 8.83
N GLU A 239 -12.35 -7.87 9.01
CA GLU A 239 -11.55 -9.09 8.87
C GLU A 239 -11.85 -10.09 10.00
N ALA A 240 -12.00 -9.62 11.23
CA ALA A 240 -12.39 -10.48 12.37
C ALA A 240 -13.76 -11.12 12.14
N ILE A 241 -14.74 -10.35 11.65
CA ILE A 241 -16.07 -10.86 11.27
C ILE A 241 -15.96 -11.92 10.18
N ASP A 242 -15.19 -11.67 9.12
CA ASP A 242 -15.03 -12.62 8.02
C ASP A 242 -14.33 -13.91 8.46
N PHE A 243 -13.30 -13.80 9.30
CA PHE A 243 -12.62 -14.94 9.87
C PHE A 243 -13.58 -15.77 10.72
N PHE A 244 -14.26 -15.13 11.68
CA PHE A 244 -15.26 -15.77 12.53
C PHE A 244 -16.38 -16.44 11.71
N LYS A 245 -16.87 -15.79 10.63
CA LYS A 245 -17.88 -16.37 9.74
C LYS A 245 -17.40 -17.65 9.05
N LYS A 246 -16.10 -17.77 8.74
CA LYS A 246 -15.49 -18.96 8.12
C LYS A 246 -15.18 -20.08 9.11
N GLU A 247 -15.12 -19.78 10.41
CA GLU A 247 -14.91 -20.80 11.45
C GLU A 247 -16.02 -21.86 11.41
N LYS A 248 -15.60 -23.13 11.45
CA LYS A 248 -16.48 -24.31 11.40
C LYS A 248 -16.72 -24.96 12.77
N GLY A 249 -15.88 -24.63 13.75
CA GLY A 249 -15.96 -25.16 15.12
C GLY A 249 -16.69 -24.24 16.09
N THR A 250 -16.57 -24.56 17.38
CA THR A 250 -16.97 -23.67 18.46
C THR A 250 -16.01 -22.49 18.52
N SER A 251 -16.54 -21.28 18.44
CA SER A 251 -15.74 -20.06 18.41
C SER A 251 -16.51 -18.86 18.95
N GLU A 252 -15.77 -17.86 19.42
CA GLU A 252 -16.28 -16.57 19.87
C GLU A 252 -15.62 -15.45 19.07
N LEU A 253 -16.41 -14.47 18.67
CA LEU A 253 -15.92 -13.16 18.24
C LEU A 253 -16.11 -12.18 19.39
N ALA A 254 -15.03 -11.53 19.79
CA ALA A 254 -15.02 -10.62 20.93
C ALA A 254 -14.18 -9.38 20.65
N MET A 255 -14.34 -8.37 21.51
CA MET A 255 -13.53 -7.15 21.51
C MET A 255 -13.07 -6.86 22.94
N GLY A 256 -11.78 -6.56 23.13
CA GLY A 256 -11.23 -6.32 24.46
C GLY A 256 -9.71 -6.16 24.47
N GLU A 257 -9.14 -6.00 25.66
CA GLU A 257 -7.68 -5.90 25.87
C GLU A 257 -7.01 -7.28 25.81
N SER A 258 -7.73 -8.33 26.22
CA SER A 258 -7.24 -9.71 26.25
C SER A 258 -8.40 -10.70 26.18
N ALA A 259 -8.10 -11.99 26.05
CA ALA A 259 -9.12 -13.03 26.09
C ALA A 259 -9.84 -13.12 27.45
N ASP A 260 -9.22 -12.64 28.53
CA ASP A 260 -9.82 -12.62 29.87
C ASP A 260 -10.61 -11.33 30.14
N SER A 261 -10.24 -10.22 29.48
CA SER A 261 -10.91 -8.92 29.56
C SER A 261 -11.55 -8.56 28.21
N LYS A 262 -12.68 -9.22 27.91
CA LYS A 262 -13.37 -9.11 26.61
C LYS A 262 -14.89 -8.90 26.74
N GLN A 263 -15.45 -8.19 25.78
CA GLN A 263 -16.87 -8.17 25.46
C GLN A 263 -17.17 -9.19 24.35
N LEU A 264 -18.06 -10.14 24.62
CA LEU A 264 -18.54 -11.08 23.60
C LEU A 264 -19.47 -10.38 22.60
N LEU A 265 -19.17 -10.51 21.31
CA LEU A 265 -19.95 -9.90 20.21
C LEU A 265 -20.77 -10.93 19.43
N ALA A 266 -20.22 -12.12 19.22
CA ALA A 266 -20.94 -13.24 18.62
C ALA A 266 -20.31 -14.56 19.06
N SER A 267 -21.08 -15.65 19.05
CA SER A 267 -20.55 -17.00 19.28
C SER A 267 -21.18 -18.03 18.35
N LYS A 268 -20.41 -19.09 18.12
CA LYS A 268 -20.79 -20.28 17.39
C LYS A 268 -20.56 -21.50 18.26
N GLU A 269 -21.48 -22.45 18.16
CA GLU A 269 -21.32 -23.79 18.69
C GLU A 269 -21.39 -24.79 17.53
N LYS A 270 -20.34 -25.60 17.38
CA LYS A 270 -20.21 -26.56 16.25
C LYS A 270 -20.49 -25.89 14.89
N GLY A 271 -19.97 -24.68 14.70
CA GLY A 271 -20.14 -23.88 13.47
C GLY A 271 -21.48 -23.16 13.32
N THR A 272 -22.46 -23.43 14.19
CA THR A 272 -23.77 -22.78 14.15
C THR A 272 -23.78 -21.58 15.08
N VAL A 273 -24.15 -20.40 14.55
CA VAL A 273 -24.23 -19.17 15.33
C VAL A 273 -25.35 -19.29 16.37
N ASN A 274 -25.03 -19.15 17.65
CA ASN A 274 -25.99 -19.26 18.75
C ASN A 274 -26.20 -17.94 19.50
N PHE A 275 -25.31 -16.96 19.34
CA PHE A 275 -25.46 -15.62 19.92
C PHE A 275 -24.85 -14.54 19.03
N ILE A 276 -25.51 -13.38 18.97
CA ILE A 276 -24.99 -12.13 18.41
C ILE A 276 -25.52 -10.99 19.27
N ASP A 277 -24.61 -10.16 19.78
CA ASP A 277 -24.93 -8.95 20.53
C ASP A 277 -25.85 -8.02 19.73
N LYS A 278 -26.85 -7.43 20.40
CA LYS A 278 -27.91 -6.64 19.74
C LYS A 278 -27.35 -5.43 18.98
N GLN A 279 -26.35 -4.75 19.53
CA GLN A 279 -25.73 -3.59 18.91
C GLN A 279 -24.78 -4.00 17.77
N PHE A 280 -24.25 -5.22 17.82
CA PHE A 280 -23.38 -5.78 16.78
C PHE A 280 -24.12 -6.40 15.58
N ARG A 281 -25.41 -6.74 15.71
CA ARG A 281 -26.22 -7.33 14.62
C ARG A 281 -26.11 -6.61 13.28
N PRO A 282 -26.17 -5.27 13.19
CA PRO A 282 -26.04 -4.57 11.91
C PRO A 282 -24.70 -4.84 11.22
N ALA A 283 -23.60 -4.87 11.97
CA ALA A 283 -22.26 -5.18 11.50
C ALA A 283 -22.15 -6.65 11.04
N TYR A 284 -22.74 -7.56 11.81
CA TYR A 284 -22.66 -8.99 11.53
C TYR A 284 -23.47 -9.40 10.29
N PHE A 285 -24.73 -8.96 10.17
CA PHE A 285 -25.63 -9.42 9.12
C PHE A 285 -25.54 -8.63 7.82
N SER A 286 -25.08 -7.38 7.86
CA SER A 286 -24.92 -6.59 6.65
C SER A 286 -23.58 -6.95 6.00
N PRO A 287 -23.52 -7.35 4.72
CA PRO A 287 -22.25 -7.53 4.04
C PRO A 287 -21.53 -6.18 3.95
N ALA A 288 -20.25 -6.17 4.32
CA ALA A 288 -19.42 -4.99 4.14
C ALA A 288 -19.16 -4.77 2.64
N VAL A 289 -19.15 -3.50 2.21
CA VAL A 289 -18.71 -3.16 0.86
C VAL A 289 -17.20 -3.18 0.84
N LYS A 290 -16.62 -4.02 -0.02
CA LYS A 290 -15.18 -4.16 -0.20
C LYS A 290 -14.78 -3.79 -1.60
N GLN A 291 -13.72 -3.00 -1.71
CA GLN A 291 -13.14 -2.59 -2.99
C GLN A 291 -11.63 -2.49 -2.86
N THR A 292 -10.92 -3.07 -3.83
CA THR A 292 -9.48 -2.83 -4.01
C THR A 292 -9.28 -1.61 -4.90
N PHE A 293 -8.43 -0.71 -4.48
CA PHE A 293 -7.97 0.43 -5.26
C PHE A 293 -6.50 0.27 -5.57
N TYR A 294 -6.14 0.57 -6.83
CA TYR A 294 -4.77 0.48 -7.31
C TYR A 294 -4.17 1.89 -7.39
N ILE A 295 -2.89 1.97 -7.06
CA ILE A 295 -2.08 3.16 -7.15
C ILE A 295 -0.93 2.87 -8.12
N LYS A 296 -0.64 3.83 -8.98
CA LYS A 296 0.51 3.79 -9.87
C LYS A 296 1.26 5.10 -9.73
N GLU A 297 2.49 5.05 -9.23
CA GLU A 297 3.37 6.24 -9.10
C GLU A 297 2.68 7.39 -8.32
N GLY A 298 2.05 7.06 -7.18
CA GLY A 298 1.27 8.03 -6.38
C GLY A 298 -0.03 8.51 -7.03
N GLN A 299 -0.39 8.03 -8.22
CA GLN A 299 -1.64 8.35 -8.88
C GLN A 299 -2.69 7.25 -8.62
N GLY A 300 -3.86 7.66 -8.14
CA GLY A 300 -4.93 6.76 -7.77
C GLY A 300 -6.11 7.52 -7.16
N PHE A 301 -7.07 6.79 -6.61
CA PHE A 301 -8.04 7.42 -5.73
C PHE A 301 -7.36 7.78 -4.41
N SER A 302 -7.65 8.97 -3.87
CA SER A 302 -7.22 9.34 -2.51
C SER A 302 -7.96 8.47 -1.47
N ALA A 303 -7.45 8.42 -0.24
CA ALA A 303 -8.12 7.74 0.87
C ALA A 303 -9.56 8.26 1.04
N ARG A 304 -9.76 9.58 0.98
CA ARG A 304 -11.08 10.20 1.09
C ARG A 304 -12.02 9.81 -0.06
N GLN A 305 -11.53 9.81 -1.30
CA GLN A 305 -12.34 9.38 -2.45
C GLN A 305 -12.73 7.91 -2.35
N ALA A 306 -11.78 7.05 -2.00
CA ALA A 306 -12.05 5.63 -1.85
C ALA A 306 -13.06 5.35 -0.73
N ALA A 307 -12.96 6.06 0.39
CA ALA A 307 -13.94 6.00 1.48
C ALA A 307 -15.34 6.42 1.02
N ASN A 308 -15.46 7.46 0.20
CA ASN A 308 -16.74 7.89 -0.36
C ASN A 308 -17.30 6.88 -1.38
N LEU A 309 -16.46 6.27 -2.21
CA LEU A 309 -16.86 5.28 -3.22
C LEU A 309 -17.48 4.02 -2.61
N VAL A 310 -16.87 3.43 -1.59
CA VAL A 310 -17.41 2.25 -0.90
C VAL A 310 -18.71 2.54 -0.13
N GLN A 311 -19.00 3.82 0.11
CA GLN A 311 -20.25 4.30 0.70
C GLN A 311 -21.31 4.69 -0.34
N ASN A 312 -21.13 4.26 -1.61
CA ASN A 312 -22.05 4.50 -2.72
C ASN A 312 -22.17 5.97 -3.14
N ARG A 313 -21.14 6.79 -2.88
CA ARG A 313 -21.05 8.17 -3.38
C ARG A 313 -20.29 8.24 -4.71
N THR A 314 -20.36 9.40 -5.34
CA THR A 314 -19.69 9.68 -6.61
C THR A 314 -18.55 10.66 -6.38
N VAL A 315 -17.36 10.36 -6.90
CA VAL A 315 -16.16 11.21 -6.78
C VAL A 315 -15.78 11.74 -8.16
N HIS A 316 -15.14 12.89 -8.23
CA HIS A 316 -14.57 13.46 -9.46
C HIS A 316 -13.07 13.20 -9.50
N ARG A 317 -12.57 12.80 -10.66
CA ARG A 317 -11.13 12.71 -10.95
C ARG A 317 -10.83 13.44 -12.24
N ASP A 318 -9.72 14.17 -12.23
CA ASP A 318 -9.25 14.99 -13.35
C ASP A 318 -7.87 14.59 -13.88
N ASN A 319 -7.29 13.52 -13.32
CA ASN A 319 -5.97 12.97 -13.64
C ASN A 319 -6.06 11.50 -14.11
N MET A 320 -7.11 11.14 -14.85
CA MET A 320 -7.29 9.79 -15.40
C MET A 320 -6.66 9.69 -16.78
N LEU A 321 -6.24 8.48 -17.18
CA LEU A 321 -5.68 8.18 -18.50
C LEU A 321 -6.50 7.06 -19.15
N THR A 322 -6.82 7.19 -20.44
CA THR A 322 -7.41 6.10 -21.22
C THR A 322 -6.38 5.00 -21.44
N ARG A 323 -6.81 3.87 -22.02
CA ARG A 323 -5.89 2.80 -22.42
C ARG A 323 -4.82 3.30 -23.41
N ASP A 324 -5.18 4.26 -24.24
CA ASP A 324 -4.31 4.82 -25.27
C ASP A 324 -3.43 5.97 -24.72
N GLY A 325 -3.53 6.27 -23.42
CA GLY A 325 -2.71 7.27 -22.73
C GLY A 325 -3.30 8.68 -22.72
N GLU A 326 -4.50 8.87 -23.26
CA GLU A 326 -5.13 10.19 -23.33
C GLU A 326 -5.69 10.62 -21.96
N PRO A 327 -5.39 11.85 -21.49
CA PRO A 327 -5.93 12.35 -20.24
C PRO A 327 -7.43 12.64 -20.35
N TYR A 328 -8.18 12.24 -19.32
CA TYR A 328 -9.60 12.55 -19.23
C TYR A 328 -10.03 12.84 -17.79
N LYS A 329 -11.20 13.49 -17.67
CA LYS A 329 -11.86 13.78 -16.40
C LYS A 329 -13.19 13.05 -16.34
N ALA A 330 -13.56 12.57 -15.17
CA ALA A 330 -14.84 11.90 -14.99
C ALA A 330 -15.31 11.96 -13.55
N TRP A 331 -16.63 11.95 -13.39
CA TRP A 331 -17.28 11.52 -12.17
C TRP A 331 -17.38 10.00 -12.15
N ILE A 332 -17.05 9.38 -11.03
CA ILE A 332 -16.86 7.95 -10.88
C ILE A 332 -17.61 7.47 -9.65
N ARG A 333 -18.34 6.36 -9.77
CA ARG A 333 -18.96 5.62 -8.66
C ARG A 333 -18.78 4.12 -8.84
N LEU A 334 -18.90 3.36 -7.76
CA LEU A 334 -19.00 1.91 -7.85
C LEU A 334 -20.35 1.50 -8.46
N ASP A 335 -20.31 0.47 -9.29
CA ASP A 335 -21.47 -0.16 -9.89
C ASP A 335 -21.91 -1.37 -9.05
N PHE A 336 -22.91 -1.15 -8.21
CA PHE A 336 -23.54 -2.19 -7.40
C PHE A 336 -24.60 -3.00 -8.17
N ASP A 337 -24.98 -2.55 -9.37
CA ASP A 337 -26.01 -3.21 -10.19
C ASP A 337 -25.40 -4.32 -11.08
N GLN A 338 -24.08 -4.36 -11.19
CA GLN A 338 -23.33 -5.32 -12.00
C GLN A 338 -22.69 -6.39 -11.14
N LYS A 339 -22.51 -7.59 -11.72
CA LYS A 339 -21.70 -8.63 -11.09
C LYS A 339 -20.28 -8.12 -10.87
N LYS A 340 -19.73 -8.44 -9.70
CA LYS A 340 -18.32 -8.24 -9.36
C LYS A 340 -17.40 -8.94 -10.37
N ASP A 341 -16.20 -8.41 -10.51
CA ASP A 341 -15.15 -9.07 -11.28
C ASP A 341 -14.61 -10.34 -10.58
N ASP A 342 -13.71 -11.05 -11.24
CA ASP A 342 -13.12 -12.30 -10.74
C ASP A 342 -12.26 -12.08 -9.47
N PHE A 343 -11.87 -10.84 -9.19
CA PHE A 343 -11.15 -10.44 -7.98
C PHE A 343 -12.09 -9.96 -6.86
N GLY A 344 -13.40 -10.03 -7.06
CA GLY A 344 -14.41 -9.63 -6.07
C GLY A 344 -14.64 -8.12 -5.96
N ASN A 345 -14.15 -7.32 -6.90
CA ASN A 345 -14.31 -5.87 -6.94
C ASN A 345 -15.56 -5.44 -7.72
N HIS A 346 -16.09 -4.28 -7.37
CA HIS A 346 -17.14 -3.62 -8.14
C HIS A 346 -16.55 -2.95 -9.38
N LYS A 347 -17.32 -2.95 -10.47
CA LYS A 347 -17.00 -2.17 -11.67
C LYS A 347 -17.21 -0.68 -11.39
N PHE A 348 -16.59 0.18 -12.20
CA PHE A 348 -16.83 1.63 -12.13
C PHE A 348 -17.87 2.07 -13.16
N LYS A 349 -18.83 2.89 -12.71
CA LYS A 349 -19.65 3.74 -13.59
C LYS A 349 -18.97 5.10 -13.71
N GLN A 350 -18.74 5.53 -14.95
CA GLN A 350 -18.04 6.76 -15.28
C GLN A 350 -18.97 7.72 -16.03
N PHE A 351 -18.94 8.99 -15.64
CA PHE A 351 -19.65 10.08 -16.29
C PHE A 351 -18.60 11.12 -16.72
N TYR A 352 -18.23 11.09 -18.00
CA TYR A 352 -17.14 11.88 -18.54
C TYR A 352 -17.42 13.39 -18.42
N ASP A 353 -16.42 14.15 -17.99
CA ASP A 353 -16.50 15.59 -17.84
C ASP A 353 -15.68 16.26 -18.95
N PRO A 354 -16.27 17.12 -19.81
CA PRO A 354 -17.63 17.66 -19.73
C PRO A 354 -18.70 16.91 -20.55
N SER A 355 -18.35 15.87 -21.31
CA SER A 355 -19.23 15.30 -22.34
C SER A 355 -20.52 14.66 -21.82
N PHE A 356 -20.58 14.26 -20.55
CA PHE A 356 -21.81 13.79 -19.91
C PHE A 356 -22.77 14.94 -19.54
N GLY A 357 -22.28 16.18 -19.46
CA GLY A 357 -23.10 17.37 -19.24
C GLY A 357 -23.43 17.72 -17.78
N PHE A 358 -22.84 17.03 -16.80
CA PHE A 358 -22.98 17.43 -15.39
C PHE A 358 -21.97 18.52 -15.02
N ASP A 359 -22.48 19.66 -14.55
CA ASP A 359 -21.70 20.82 -14.12
C ASP A 359 -22.06 21.13 -12.66
N LEU A 360 -21.13 20.85 -11.74
CA LEU A 360 -21.37 20.98 -10.31
C LEU A 360 -21.73 22.41 -9.90
N GLU A 361 -21.04 23.40 -10.46
CA GLU A 361 -21.25 24.80 -10.11
C GLU A 361 -22.63 25.27 -10.56
N LYS A 362 -23.01 24.96 -11.80
CA LYS A 362 -24.36 25.23 -12.30
C LYS A 362 -25.42 24.52 -11.47
N THR A 363 -25.19 23.26 -11.09
CA THR A 363 -26.12 22.51 -10.25
C THR A 363 -26.27 23.13 -8.87
N LEU A 364 -25.18 23.52 -8.19
CA LEU A 364 -25.23 24.20 -6.89
C LEU A 364 -26.05 25.50 -6.98
N ASN A 365 -25.88 26.26 -8.06
CA ASN A 365 -26.59 27.51 -8.29
C ASN A 365 -28.10 27.35 -8.53
N GLN A 366 -28.62 26.14 -8.74
CA GLN A 366 -30.07 25.88 -8.81
C GLN A 366 -30.74 25.93 -7.44
N TYR A 367 -29.98 25.86 -6.35
CA TYR A 367 -30.49 25.79 -4.98
C TYR A 367 -30.20 27.07 -4.18
N GLN A 368 -31.03 27.34 -3.18
CA GLN A 368 -30.90 28.50 -2.29
C GLN A 368 -29.88 28.24 -1.16
N ILE A 369 -28.63 27.98 -1.52
CA ILE A 369 -27.52 27.69 -0.58
C ILE A 369 -26.83 29.01 -0.18
N LYS A 370 -26.76 29.29 1.13
CA LYS A 370 -26.21 30.56 1.64
C LYS A 370 -24.71 30.69 1.39
N GLU A 371 -23.97 29.62 1.59
CA GLU A 371 -22.51 29.60 1.55
C GLU A 371 -21.94 29.89 0.16
N LEU A 372 -22.74 29.76 -0.91
CA LEU A 372 -22.29 30.07 -2.29
C LEU A 372 -22.00 31.55 -2.53
N SER A 373 -22.49 32.43 -1.67
CA SER A 373 -22.22 33.88 -1.72
C SER A 373 -20.79 34.24 -1.33
N ASP A 374 -20.12 33.36 -0.59
CA ASP A 374 -18.73 33.49 -0.16
C ASP A 374 -17.84 32.65 -1.10
N PRO A 375 -16.94 33.25 -1.89
CA PRO A 375 -16.11 32.51 -2.84
C PRO A 375 -15.27 31.40 -2.21
N ALA A 376 -14.72 31.62 -1.00
CA ALA A 376 -13.88 30.64 -0.33
C ALA A 376 -14.71 29.44 0.14
N LYS A 377 -15.91 29.70 0.68
CA LYS A 377 -16.83 28.61 1.07
C LYS A 377 -17.37 27.86 -0.13
N LYS A 378 -17.70 28.57 -1.22
CA LYS A 378 -18.10 27.95 -2.49
C LYS A 378 -17.04 27.01 -3.02
N GLU A 379 -15.78 27.45 -3.05
CA GLU A 379 -14.65 26.62 -3.47
C GLU A 379 -14.48 25.39 -2.56
N ALA A 380 -14.54 25.57 -1.25
CA ALA A 380 -14.47 24.47 -0.29
C ALA A 380 -15.59 23.43 -0.50
N ILE A 381 -16.83 23.89 -0.73
CA ILE A 381 -17.98 23.01 -1.04
C ILE A 381 -17.73 22.24 -2.33
N MET A 382 -17.30 22.92 -3.39
CA MET A 382 -17.03 22.28 -4.68
C MET A 382 -15.92 21.23 -4.55
N ASN A 383 -14.83 21.55 -3.85
CA ASN A 383 -13.72 20.62 -3.64
C ASN A 383 -14.16 19.41 -2.81
N ALA A 384 -14.91 19.61 -1.73
CA ALA A 384 -15.45 18.51 -0.92
C ALA A 384 -16.40 17.60 -1.72
N MET A 385 -17.34 18.18 -2.47
CA MET A 385 -18.25 17.39 -3.33
C MET A 385 -17.51 16.66 -4.46
N LYS A 386 -16.43 17.22 -5.01
CA LYS A 386 -15.54 16.53 -5.96
C LYS A 386 -14.80 15.36 -5.30
N GLN A 387 -14.45 15.44 -4.01
CA GLN A 387 -13.93 14.28 -3.27
C GLN A 387 -15.04 13.24 -2.97
N GLY A 388 -16.29 13.54 -3.32
CA GLY A 388 -17.49 12.74 -3.09
C GLY A 388 -18.06 12.90 -1.69
N ASP A 389 -17.69 13.94 -0.96
CA ASP A 389 -18.20 14.16 0.38
C ASP A 389 -19.67 14.56 0.39
N ARG A 390 -20.33 14.18 1.47
CA ARG A 390 -21.59 14.79 1.87
C ARG A 390 -21.30 15.99 2.75
N VAL A 391 -21.67 17.18 2.27
CA VAL A 391 -21.28 18.48 2.83
C VAL A 391 -22.44 19.09 3.63
N GLU A 392 -22.17 19.64 4.81
CA GLU A 392 -23.15 20.44 5.55
C GLU A 392 -23.34 21.81 4.88
N LEU A 393 -24.59 22.17 4.61
CA LEU A 393 -24.99 23.41 3.95
C LEU A 393 -26.15 24.06 4.71
N THR A 394 -26.25 25.38 4.60
CA THR A 394 -27.43 26.13 5.03
C THR A 394 -28.26 26.51 3.82
N VAL A 395 -29.46 25.95 3.71
CA VAL A 395 -30.39 26.19 2.60
C VAL A 395 -31.65 26.91 3.06
N LYS A 396 -32.28 27.66 2.16
CA LYS A 396 -33.66 28.13 2.36
C LYS A 396 -34.62 26.99 2.05
N GLY A 397 -35.37 26.55 3.07
CA GLY A 397 -36.44 25.57 2.94
C GLY A 397 -37.82 26.22 2.74
N PRO A 398 -38.90 25.45 2.95
CA PRO A 398 -40.26 25.98 2.95
C PRO A 398 -40.39 27.22 3.84
N GLU A 399 -41.22 28.17 3.42
CA GLU A 399 -41.46 29.43 4.15
C GLU A 399 -40.19 30.29 4.34
N ASN A 400 -39.17 30.11 3.50
CA ASN A 400 -37.90 30.87 3.53
C ASN A 400 -37.12 30.70 4.85
N LYS A 401 -37.40 29.62 5.60
CA LYS A 401 -36.70 29.28 6.83
C LYS A 401 -35.33 28.67 6.51
N ASP A 402 -34.34 29.07 7.29
CA ASP A 402 -33.01 28.46 7.20
C ASP A 402 -33.04 27.03 7.75
N MET A 403 -32.51 26.10 6.96
CA MET A 403 -32.38 24.71 7.33
C MET A 403 -30.93 24.27 7.13
N LYS A 404 -30.37 23.63 8.17
CA LYS A 404 -29.12 22.88 8.03
C LYS A 404 -29.41 21.53 7.40
N VAL A 405 -28.70 21.22 6.33
CA VAL A 405 -28.84 19.99 5.57
C VAL A 405 -27.47 19.45 5.21
N LEU A 406 -27.43 18.15 4.95
CA LEU A 406 -26.31 17.50 4.31
C LEU A 406 -26.61 17.33 2.82
N ALA A 407 -25.65 17.59 1.93
CA ALA A 407 -25.85 17.45 0.49
C ALA A 407 -24.67 16.76 -0.20
N GLU A 408 -24.96 15.98 -1.25
CA GLU A 408 -23.94 15.32 -2.07
C GLU A 408 -24.27 15.45 -3.56
N ALA A 409 -23.23 15.43 -4.40
CA ALA A 409 -23.38 15.50 -5.85
C ALA A 409 -23.85 14.16 -6.43
N VAL A 410 -24.85 14.20 -7.31
CA VAL A 410 -25.37 13.01 -8.00
C VAL A 410 -25.33 13.21 -9.52
N PRO A 411 -24.13 13.13 -10.13
CA PRO A 411 -23.92 13.42 -11.56
C PRO A 411 -24.88 12.66 -12.47
N ARG A 412 -25.13 11.38 -12.19
CA ARG A 412 -26.07 10.51 -12.94
C ARG A 412 -27.41 11.18 -13.26
N TYR A 413 -27.93 11.99 -12.33
CA TYR A 413 -29.23 12.66 -12.45
C TYR A 413 -29.12 14.16 -12.70
N GLY A 414 -27.91 14.70 -12.82
CA GLY A 414 -27.69 16.14 -13.01
C GLY A 414 -28.04 17.00 -11.80
N LYS A 415 -28.06 16.43 -10.59
CA LYS A 415 -28.71 17.03 -9.40
C LYS A 415 -27.92 16.79 -8.11
N LEU A 416 -28.36 17.43 -7.02
CA LEU A 416 -27.91 17.12 -5.66
C LEU A 416 -28.95 16.26 -4.93
N ASP A 417 -28.46 15.40 -4.05
CA ASP A 417 -29.28 14.79 -3.01
C ASP A 417 -29.10 15.55 -1.69
N PHE A 418 -30.19 15.70 -0.95
CA PHE A 418 -30.21 16.37 0.34
C PHE A 418 -30.68 15.42 1.44
N PHE A 419 -30.15 15.60 2.64
CA PHE A 419 -30.46 14.82 3.83
C PHE A 419 -30.56 15.75 5.03
N ASN A 420 -31.34 15.37 6.04
CA ASN A 420 -31.27 16.03 7.34
C ASN A 420 -30.00 15.59 8.10
N GLU A 421 -29.76 16.18 9.28
CA GLU A 421 -28.61 15.83 10.14
C GLU A 421 -28.59 14.35 10.55
N LYS A 422 -29.75 13.68 10.57
CA LYS A 422 -29.88 12.25 10.86
C LYS A 422 -29.68 11.36 9.62
N GLY A 423 -29.28 11.92 8.47
CA GLY A 423 -29.05 11.19 7.22
C GLY A 423 -30.33 10.75 6.49
N SER A 424 -31.51 11.25 6.87
CA SER A 424 -32.77 10.96 6.17
C SER A 424 -32.94 11.87 4.96
N ARG A 425 -33.17 11.27 3.78
CA ARG A 425 -33.32 12.00 2.51
C ARG A 425 -34.45 13.03 2.59
N GLN A 426 -34.19 14.20 2.01
CA GLN A 426 -35.11 15.33 1.90
C GLN A 426 -35.53 15.52 0.43
N LYS A 427 -36.74 16.06 0.20
CA LYS A 427 -37.18 16.45 -1.14
C LYS A 427 -36.35 17.64 -1.62
N ARG A 428 -35.70 17.53 -2.77
CA ARG A 428 -34.80 18.58 -3.27
C ARG A 428 -35.54 19.81 -3.75
N GLU A 429 -36.77 19.63 -4.23
CA GLU A 429 -37.64 20.67 -4.80
C GLU A 429 -37.93 21.77 -3.77
N GLN A 430 -37.90 21.43 -2.47
CA GLN A 430 -38.12 22.39 -1.40
C GLN A 430 -36.96 23.37 -1.18
N PHE A 431 -35.81 23.13 -1.82
CA PHE A 431 -34.60 23.95 -1.72
C PHE A 431 -34.22 24.61 -3.06
N GLU A 432 -34.92 24.28 -4.14
CA GLU A 432 -34.68 24.89 -5.45
C GLU A 432 -35.02 26.39 -5.41
N LYS A 433 -34.32 27.19 -6.21
CA LYS A 433 -34.69 28.58 -6.43
C LYS A 433 -36.05 28.61 -7.15
N PRO A 434 -36.95 29.54 -6.80
CA PRO A 434 -38.13 29.78 -7.62
C PRO A 434 -37.67 30.09 -9.05
N SER A 435 -38.03 29.26 -10.02
CA SER A 435 -37.65 29.53 -11.40
C SER A 435 -38.48 30.70 -11.92
N ALA A 436 -37.82 31.70 -12.50
CA ALA A 436 -38.49 32.74 -13.27
C ALA A 436 -39.12 32.19 -14.57
N GLU A 437 -38.83 30.93 -14.94
CA GLU A 437 -39.22 30.29 -16.20
C GLU A 437 -40.49 29.42 -16.09
N LEU A 438 -41.00 29.12 -14.89
CA LEU A 438 -42.26 28.37 -14.73
C LEU A 438 -43.53 29.23 -14.96
N ALA A 439 -43.38 30.54 -15.20
CA ALA A 439 -44.50 31.41 -15.57
C ALA A 439 -44.87 31.34 -17.06
N HIS A 440 -44.01 30.79 -17.93
CA HIS A 440 -44.26 30.77 -19.37
C HIS A 440 -44.72 29.44 -19.97
N ASP A 441 -44.59 28.31 -19.24
CA ASP A 441 -44.89 26.98 -19.79
C ASP A 441 -46.22 26.36 -19.32
N LYS A 442 -46.96 27.02 -18.41
CA LYS A 442 -48.31 26.59 -18.01
C LYS A 442 -49.42 26.95 -19.02
N GLY A 443 -49.09 27.59 -20.14
CA GLY A 443 -50.05 28.08 -21.14
C GLY A 443 -50.22 27.25 -22.40
N GLN A 444 -49.40 26.23 -22.68
CA GLN A 444 -49.43 25.53 -23.98
C GLN A 444 -49.56 24.01 -23.95
N ASN A 445 -49.68 23.37 -22.78
CA ASN A 445 -49.74 21.91 -22.68
C ASN A 445 -51.12 21.34 -22.27
N GLN A 446 -52.23 22.05 -22.54
CA GLN A 446 -53.59 21.48 -22.45
C GLN A 446 -54.16 20.99 -23.79
N GLY A 447 -53.36 20.97 -24.87
CA GLY A 447 -53.83 20.62 -26.22
C GLY A 447 -53.44 19.24 -26.76
N LYS A 448 -52.61 18.44 -26.06
CA LYS A 448 -52.02 17.22 -26.64
C LYS A 448 -52.27 15.90 -25.90
N GLU A 449 -53.10 15.88 -24.85
CA GLU A 449 -53.49 14.63 -24.18
C GLU A 449 -54.78 13.98 -24.71
N GLN A 450 -55.50 14.58 -25.68
CA GLN A 450 -56.73 13.98 -26.25
C GLN A 450 -56.58 13.30 -27.62
N GLN A 451 -55.36 13.19 -28.19
CA GLN A 451 -55.17 12.54 -29.50
C GLN A 451 -54.36 11.22 -29.49
N GLN A 452 -53.86 10.77 -28.33
CA GLN A 452 -53.07 9.53 -28.26
C GLN A 452 -53.84 8.32 -27.69
N GLU A 453 -54.98 8.52 -27.02
CA GLU A 453 -55.85 7.41 -26.57
C GLU A 453 -56.80 6.86 -27.65
N LYS A 454 -56.89 7.48 -28.82
CA LYS A 454 -57.74 6.99 -29.95
C LYS A 454 -57.02 6.14 -31.00
N ARG A 455 -55.74 5.78 -30.79
CA ARG A 455 -54.95 5.01 -31.80
C ARG A 455 -54.41 3.65 -31.36
N GLN A 456 -54.68 3.18 -30.14
CA GLN A 456 -54.31 1.82 -29.70
C GLN A 456 -55.51 0.89 -29.41
N GLY A 457 -56.69 1.24 -29.92
CA GLY A 457 -57.89 0.41 -29.85
C GLY A 457 -58.29 -0.24 -31.17
N VAL A 458 -57.37 -0.60 -32.09
CA VAL A 458 -57.69 -1.39 -33.30
C VAL A 458 -56.48 -2.18 -33.80
N ARG A 459 -56.32 -3.44 -33.36
CA ARG A 459 -56.32 -4.65 -34.21
C ARG A 459 -55.89 -5.89 -33.42
N MET A 460 -56.62 -6.96 -33.75
CA MET A 460 -56.61 -8.32 -33.20
C MET A 460 -55.26 -9.02 -33.26
#